data_AF-A0A8H7CSD9-F1
#
_entry.id   AF-A0A8H7CSD9-F1
#
_cell.length_a   1.000
_cell.length_b   1.000
_cell.length_c   1.000
_cell.angle_alpha   90.00
_cell.angle_beta   90.00
_cell.angle_gamma   90.00
#
_symmetry.space_group_name_H-M   'P 1'
#
loop_
_entity.id
_entity.type
_entity.pdbx_description
1 polymer ?
#
loop_
_entity_poly.entity_id
_entity_poly.type
_entity_poly.pdbx_seq_one_letter_code
_entity_poly.pdbx_strand_id
1 'polypeptide(L)'
;MQTSKQDKQWQIREMYRMYTFAIVCIVVPSGLRFLVSFAEETQWIHRAWTLQEVVAPPSVAVLFSWNHGDGEALARLLGETYYGRIEVVTRGRSAMAGLGNVLTLCAGGCFEFTPDDADTAVSPLLVEAALFGQVQSHADAGALTVDNHIAFPHITALGFAIDRNLDTEEMRDFCIWQCALVRTSSRPVDMIFSIMGILGVILDPKEFADDDRLGATIALAREILRQGRSANWLAMHITIPPCPQLSTFPTLPRTSVAGRAMYDLPSGGEQTLVLADAVYPNDIGLFPPLKGSMDGSGYLSFHARAFMVVTAPEAMTLPGNSPYDNPVCPTQLRAMDGSKWTIMSDDVGISMDYEHSASPLSLSQEPRSFAVILGWYNDMPAETNGDNIRAMLITEHTNGLYHVRSYFVLSHEAIQWASTRTVQHFCVGGPE
;
A
#
# COMPACT_ATOMS: atom_id res chain seq x y z
N MET A 1 -14.60 24.54 -18.60
CA MET A 1 -13.34 23.95 -18.11
C MET A 1 -12.40 25.10 -17.78
N GLN A 2 -11.76 25.12 -16.61
CA GLN A 2 -10.85 26.22 -16.20
C GLN A 2 -9.60 26.23 -17.10
N THR A 3 -9.24 27.39 -17.64
CA THR A 3 -8.14 27.57 -18.63
C THR A 3 -6.97 28.39 -18.10
N SER A 4 -7.14 29.12 -16.99
CA SER A 4 -6.06 29.87 -16.33
C SER A 4 -5.09 28.90 -15.65
N LYS A 5 -3.80 28.95 -16.05
CA LYS A 5 -2.73 28.17 -15.40
C LYS A 5 -2.54 28.60 -13.94
N GLN A 6 -2.65 29.89 -13.66
CA GLN A 6 -2.51 30.42 -12.31
C GLN A 6 -3.63 29.92 -11.40
N ASP A 7 -4.87 29.95 -11.89
CA ASP A 7 -6.03 29.48 -11.12
C ASP A 7 -5.92 27.98 -10.88
N LYS A 8 -5.47 27.20 -11.88
CA LYS A 8 -5.28 25.76 -11.72
C LYS A 8 -4.23 25.45 -10.64
N GLN A 9 -3.12 26.17 -10.62
CA GLN A 9 -2.09 26.00 -9.60
C GLN A 9 -2.61 26.36 -8.21
N TRP A 10 -3.37 27.45 -8.09
CA TRP A 10 -4.01 27.83 -6.84
C TRP A 10 -5.02 26.77 -6.38
N GLN A 11 -5.86 26.26 -7.30
CA GLN A 11 -6.80 25.19 -7.02
C GLN A 11 -6.09 23.95 -6.46
N ILE A 12 -5.03 23.48 -7.12
CA ILE A 12 -4.25 22.32 -6.67
C ILE A 12 -3.75 22.49 -5.23
N ARG A 13 -3.25 23.69 -4.87
CA ARG A 13 -2.77 23.96 -3.50
C ARG A 13 -3.89 23.99 -2.46
N GLU A 14 -5.05 24.55 -2.80
CA GLU A 14 -6.15 24.72 -1.85
C GLU A 14 -7.12 23.54 -1.80
N MET A 15 -7.11 22.62 -2.76
CA MET A 15 -8.09 21.54 -2.88
C MET A 15 -8.27 20.74 -1.58
N TYR A 16 -7.16 20.27 -0.98
CA TYR A 16 -7.21 19.54 0.29
C TYR A 16 -7.96 20.34 1.36
N ARG A 17 -7.58 21.61 1.53
CA ARG A 17 -8.18 22.53 2.49
C ARG A 17 -9.66 22.80 2.21
N MET A 18 -10.08 22.83 0.95
CA MET A 18 -11.50 22.95 0.63
C MET A 18 -12.30 21.75 1.13
N TYR A 19 -11.77 20.53 0.98
CA TYR A 19 -12.43 19.32 1.47
C TYR A 19 -12.46 19.22 3.00
N THR A 20 -11.45 19.75 3.71
CA THR A 20 -11.47 19.77 5.18
C THR A 20 -12.55 20.71 5.75
N PHE A 21 -13.01 21.70 4.98
CA PHE A 21 -14.12 22.58 5.36
C PHE A 21 -15.51 22.01 5.04
N ALA A 22 -15.60 20.91 4.31
CA ALA A 22 -16.89 20.27 4.02
C ALA A 22 -17.50 19.70 5.31
N ILE A 23 -18.82 19.81 5.48
CA ILE A 23 -19.55 19.10 6.55
C ILE A 23 -19.72 17.63 6.17
N VAL A 24 -20.03 17.40 4.90
CA VAL A 24 -20.18 16.08 4.29
C VAL A 24 -19.70 16.16 2.85
N CYS A 25 -18.97 15.14 2.42
CA CYS A 25 -18.69 14.91 1.00
C CYS A 25 -19.62 13.81 0.48
N ILE A 26 -20.33 14.08 -0.60
CA ILE A 26 -21.22 13.09 -1.23
C ILE A 26 -20.52 12.54 -2.47
N VAL A 27 -20.15 11.28 -2.40
CA VAL A 27 -19.59 10.52 -3.52
C VAL A 27 -20.73 10.00 -4.38
N VAL A 28 -20.66 10.30 -5.68
CA VAL A 28 -21.53 9.70 -6.70
C VAL A 28 -20.63 8.90 -7.65
N PRO A 29 -20.47 7.58 -7.45
CA PRO A 29 -19.42 6.80 -8.13
C PRO A 29 -19.49 6.84 -9.67
N SER A 30 -20.69 6.84 -10.24
CA SER A 30 -20.96 6.97 -11.68
C SER A 30 -20.95 8.43 -12.19
N GLY A 31 -20.69 9.40 -11.32
CA GLY A 31 -20.83 10.82 -11.60
C GLY A 31 -22.29 11.29 -11.67
N LEU A 32 -22.50 12.55 -12.05
CA LEU A 32 -23.81 13.22 -11.92
C LEU A 32 -24.85 12.85 -13.00
N ARG A 33 -24.51 11.98 -13.96
CA ARG A 33 -25.41 11.67 -15.09
C ARG A 33 -26.46 10.62 -14.75
N PHE A 34 -26.10 9.65 -13.93
CA PHE A 34 -26.98 8.58 -13.48
C PHE A 34 -26.43 8.00 -12.17
N LEU A 35 -27.28 7.35 -11.39
CA LEU A 35 -26.87 6.59 -10.22
C LEU A 35 -26.69 5.13 -10.62
N VAL A 36 -25.61 4.53 -10.12
CA VAL A 36 -25.24 3.13 -10.36
C VAL A 36 -25.69 2.27 -9.18
N SER A 37 -26.05 1.01 -9.44
CA SER A 37 -26.37 0.04 -8.39
C SER A 37 -25.09 -0.63 -7.85
N PHE A 38 -25.20 -1.41 -6.78
CA PHE A 38 -24.06 -2.18 -6.29
C PHE A 38 -23.57 -3.26 -7.28
N ALA A 39 -24.39 -3.69 -8.23
CA ALA A 39 -24.03 -4.74 -9.20
C ALA A 39 -23.13 -4.26 -10.36
N GLU A 40 -22.75 -2.98 -10.39
CA GLU A 40 -22.01 -2.37 -11.50
C GLU A 40 -20.71 -1.71 -11.00
N GLU A 41 -19.57 -2.13 -11.55
CA GLU A 41 -18.26 -1.56 -11.22
C GLU A 41 -18.09 -0.14 -11.75
N THR A 42 -17.53 0.73 -10.91
CA THR A 42 -17.14 2.09 -11.31
C THR A 42 -15.64 2.31 -11.26
N GLN A 43 -15.18 3.25 -12.09
CA GLN A 43 -13.78 3.66 -12.12
C GLN A 43 -13.43 4.72 -11.06
N TRP A 44 -14.38 5.07 -10.17
CA TRP A 44 -14.23 6.18 -9.23
C TRP A 44 -13.05 5.97 -8.27
N ILE A 45 -12.90 4.76 -7.73
CA ILE A 45 -11.86 4.43 -6.74
C ILE A 45 -10.45 4.45 -7.37
N HIS A 46 -10.35 4.30 -8.69
CA HIS A 46 -9.08 4.28 -9.42
C HIS A 46 -8.57 5.67 -9.80
N ARG A 47 -9.32 6.76 -9.57
CA ARG A 47 -8.85 8.10 -9.92
C ARG A 47 -8.01 8.70 -8.79
N ALA A 48 -6.90 9.35 -9.11
CA ALA A 48 -5.99 9.93 -8.10
C ALA A 48 -6.69 10.94 -7.18
N TRP A 49 -7.35 11.94 -7.77
CA TRP A 49 -7.99 13.04 -7.04
C TRP A 49 -9.13 12.60 -6.12
N THR A 50 -9.77 11.45 -6.36
CA THR A 50 -10.86 10.98 -5.48
C THR A 50 -10.36 10.49 -4.12
N LEU A 51 -9.05 10.34 -3.92
CA LEU A 51 -8.49 9.91 -2.64
C LEU A 51 -8.62 11.02 -1.61
N GLN A 52 -8.14 12.24 -1.92
CA GLN A 52 -8.31 13.36 -0.99
C GLN A 52 -9.78 13.75 -0.80
N GLU A 53 -10.63 13.54 -1.81
CA GLU A 53 -12.07 13.82 -1.75
C GLU A 53 -12.77 13.06 -0.62
N VAL A 54 -12.19 11.94 -0.17
CA VAL A 54 -12.78 11.09 0.87
C VAL A 54 -11.94 10.95 2.12
N VAL A 55 -10.63 11.19 2.03
CA VAL A 55 -9.74 11.17 3.20
C VAL A 55 -9.77 12.50 3.97
N ALA A 56 -9.95 13.64 3.28
CA ALA A 56 -9.90 14.96 3.91
C ALA A 56 -11.18 15.36 4.69
N PRO A 57 -12.42 15.09 4.21
CA PRO A 57 -13.63 15.53 4.89
C PRO A 57 -13.90 14.83 6.24
N PRO A 58 -14.67 15.46 7.14
CA PRO A 58 -15.17 14.88 8.39
C PRO A 58 -16.10 13.69 8.21
N SER A 59 -16.90 13.71 7.15
CA SER A 59 -17.91 12.69 6.87
C SER A 59 -18.06 12.51 5.35
N VAL A 60 -18.25 11.27 4.93
CA VAL A 60 -18.44 10.92 3.52
C VAL A 60 -19.61 9.96 3.38
N ALA A 61 -20.53 10.30 2.49
CA ALA A 61 -21.66 9.46 2.11
C ALA A 61 -21.53 9.06 0.64
N VAL A 62 -22.00 7.87 0.29
CA VAL A 62 -22.06 7.39 -1.09
C VAL A 62 -23.53 7.35 -1.50
N LEU A 63 -23.86 8.00 -2.61
CA LEU A 63 -25.19 7.99 -3.22
C LEU A 63 -25.21 6.99 -4.37
N PHE A 64 -26.15 6.06 -4.33
CA PHE A 64 -26.28 4.97 -5.30
C PHE A 64 -27.74 4.70 -5.66
N SER A 65 -27.95 3.96 -6.75
CA SER A 65 -29.26 3.49 -7.20
C SER A 65 -29.76 2.39 -6.27
N TRP A 66 -30.98 2.53 -5.76
CA TRP A 66 -31.53 1.62 -4.76
C TRP A 66 -33.05 1.58 -4.79
N ASN A 67 -33.64 0.38 -4.71
CA ASN A 67 -35.09 0.17 -4.76
C ASN A 67 -35.63 -0.74 -3.64
N HIS A 68 -34.80 -1.16 -2.67
CA HIS A 68 -35.19 -2.13 -1.64
C HIS A 68 -35.70 -1.50 -0.33
N GLY A 69 -35.77 -0.17 -0.24
CA GLY A 69 -36.19 0.53 0.98
C GLY A 69 -35.04 0.79 1.95
N ASP A 70 -35.36 1.37 3.09
CA ASP A 70 -34.43 1.52 4.23
C ASP A 70 -34.17 0.15 4.85
N GLY A 71 -32.98 -0.04 5.41
CA GLY A 71 -32.67 -1.30 6.05
C GLY A 71 -31.23 -1.45 6.49
N GLU A 72 -30.93 -2.64 7.00
CA GLU A 72 -29.61 -3.02 7.48
C GLU A 72 -28.93 -3.95 6.48
N ALA A 73 -27.71 -3.60 6.11
CA ALA A 73 -26.80 -4.40 5.32
C ALA A 73 -25.81 -5.11 6.24
N LEU A 74 -25.57 -6.39 5.97
CA LEU A 74 -24.68 -7.26 6.72
C LEU A 74 -23.65 -7.85 5.77
N ALA A 75 -22.37 -7.60 6.04
CA ALA A 75 -21.26 -8.28 5.37
C ALA A 75 -20.51 -9.16 6.38
N ARG A 76 -20.04 -10.33 5.94
CA ARG A 76 -19.13 -11.17 6.73
C ARG A 76 -17.78 -11.17 6.06
N LEU A 77 -16.75 -10.73 6.78
CA LEU A 77 -15.39 -10.67 6.27
C LEU A 77 -14.48 -11.30 7.31
N LEU A 78 -13.72 -12.31 6.88
CA LEU A 78 -12.69 -12.95 7.72
C LEU A 78 -13.23 -13.39 9.10
N GLY A 79 -14.44 -13.95 9.13
CA GLY A 79 -15.08 -14.45 10.35
C GLY A 79 -15.80 -13.39 11.20
N GLU A 80 -15.59 -12.12 10.91
CA GLU A 80 -16.26 -11.00 11.57
C GLU A 80 -17.53 -10.57 10.83
N THR A 81 -18.52 -10.06 11.56
CA THR A 81 -19.79 -9.58 11.00
C THR A 81 -19.87 -8.06 11.12
N TYR A 82 -20.07 -7.40 9.99
CA TYR A 82 -20.15 -5.95 9.88
C TYR A 82 -21.57 -5.54 9.48
N TYR A 83 -22.08 -4.50 10.14
CA TYR A 83 -23.39 -3.95 9.89
C TYR A 83 -23.28 -2.54 9.31
N GLY A 84 -24.13 -2.22 8.36
CA GLY A 84 -24.20 -0.92 7.72
C GLY A 84 -25.63 -0.51 7.44
N ARG A 85 -25.96 0.73 7.80
CA ARG A 85 -27.28 1.29 7.50
C ARG A 85 -27.34 1.80 6.06
N ILE A 86 -28.40 1.46 5.34
CA ILE A 86 -28.76 2.04 4.04
C ILE A 86 -30.03 2.87 4.22
N GLU A 87 -29.96 4.16 3.88
CA GLU A 87 -31.05 5.13 4.07
C GLU A 87 -31.57 5.64 2.72
N VAL A 88 -32.87 5.54 2.49
CA VAL A 88 -33.50 5.96 1.25
C VAL A 88 -33.49 7.48 1.13
N VAL A 89 -32.93 7.97 0.01
CA VAL A 89 -32.98 9.38 -0.35
C VAL A 89 -34.21 9.68 -1.20
N THR A 90 -34.52 8.78 -2.14
CA THR A 90 -35.71 8.87 -2.97
C THR A 90 -36.26 7.47 -3.19
N ARG A 91 -37.48 7.23 -2.69
CA ARG A 91 -38.11 5.91 -2.69
C ARG A 91 -38.12 5.27 -4.07
N GLY A 92 -37.64 4.03 -4.13
CA GLY A 92 -37.57 3.24 -5.37
C GLY A 92 -36.54 3.73 -6.39
N ARG A 93 -35.67 4.67 -6.03
CA ARG A 93 -34.67 5.26 -6.95
C ARG A 93 -33.27 5.29 -6.36
N SER A 94 -33.10 5.79 -5.14
CA SER A 94 -31.77 6.03 -4.58
C SER A 94 -31.72 5.95 -3.07
N ALA A 95 -30.57 5.53 -2.57
CA ALA A 95 -30.24 5.50 -1.15
C ALA A 95 -28.81 6.02 -0.93
N MET A 96 -28.49 6.28 0.33
CA MET A 96 -27.16 6.65 0.78
C MET A 96 -26.70 5.77 1.93
N ALA A 97 -25.39 5.62 2.05
CA ALA A 97 -24.74 5.02 3.21
C ALA A 97 -23.37 5.70 3.43
N GLY A 98 -22.83 5.62 4.65
CA GLY A 98 -21.48 6.10 4.94
C GLY A 98 -20.44 5.35 4.10
N LEU A 99 -19.39 6.05 3.64
CA LEU A 99 -18.37 5.45 2.79
C LEU A 99 -17.70 4.23 3.42
N GLY A 100 -17.38 4.28 4.72
CA GLY A 100 -16.81 3.13 5.44
C GLY A 100 -17.68 1.88 5.30
N ASN A 101 -18.99 2.01 5.53
CA ASN A 101 -19.94 0.91 5.36
C ASN A 101 -19.91 0.39 3.92
N VAL A 102 -20.00 1.27 2.91
CA VAL A 102 -20.00 0.85 1.51
C VAL A 102 -18.70 0.14 1.12
N LEU A 103 -17.54 0.60 1.59
CA LEU A 103 -16.26 -0.08 1.37
C LEU A 103 -16.26 -1.47 1.99
N THR A 104 -16.72 -1.62 3.24
CA THR A 104 -16.85 -2.92 3.91
C THR A 104 -17.78 -3.86 3.14
N LEU A 105 -18.94 -3.38 2.69
CA LEU A 105 -19.87 -4.18 1.88
C LEU A 105 -19.24 -4.63 0.54
N CYS A 106 -18.40 -3.78 -0.06
CA CYS A 106 -17.72 -4.10 -1.32
C CYS A 106 -16.49 -4.99 -1.14
N ALA A 107 -15.83 -4.99 0.03
CA ALA A 107 -14.57 -5.71 0.26
C ALA A 107 -14.69 -7.24 0.06
N GLY A 108 -15.86 -7.81 0.38
CA GLY A 108 -16.18 -9.23 0.18
C GLY A 108 -16.90 -9.54 -1.13
N GLY A 109 -17.27 -8.52 -1.91
CA GLY A 109 -17.97 -8.68 -3.20
C GLY A 109 -19.48 -8.96 -3.11
N CYS A 110 -20.04 -9.21 -1.93
CA CYS A 110 -21.49 -9.30 -1.71
C CYS A 110 -21.88 -9.01 -0.25
N PHE A 111 -23.18 -8.78 0.00
CA PHE A 111 -23.74 -8.60 1.34
C PHE A 111 -25.21 -9.02 1.43
N GLU A 112 -25.68 -9.30 2.64
CA GLU A 112 -27.10 -9.54 2.94
C GLU A 112 -27.79 -8.23 3.31
N PHE A 113 -29.02 -8.01 2.85
CA PHE A 113 -29.81 -6.82 3.15
C PHE A 113 -31.18 -7.20 3.72
N THR A 114 -31.55 -6.58 4.84
CA THR A 114 -32.85 -6.74 5.47
C THR A 114 -33.58 -5.39 5.47
N PRO A 115 -34.68 -5.23 4.71
CA PRO A 115 -35.50 -4.04 4.76
C PRO A 115 -36.17 -3.87 6.14
N ASP A 116 -36.35 -2.63 6.60
CA ASP A 116 -37.03 -2.35 7.88
C ASP A 116 -38.49 -2.82 7.91
N ASP A 117 -39.17 -2.67 6.78
CA ASP A 117 -40.59 -3.04 6.62
C ASP A 117 -40.77 -4.54 6.34
N ALA A 118 -39.70 -5.33 6.38
CA ALA A 118 -39.80 -6.77 6.19
C ALA A 118 -40.46 -7.42 7.41
N ASP A 119 -41.51 -8.22 7.19
CA ASP A 119 -41.98 -9.15 8.21
C ASP A 119 -40.79 -10.02 8.65
N THR A 120 -40.69 -10.32 9.95
CA THR A 120 -39.59 -11.11 10.56
C THR A 120 -39.37 -12.50 9.95
N ALA A 121 -40.26 -12.94 9.05
CA ALA A 121 -40.18 -14.18 8.30
C ALA A 121 -39.55 -14.06 6.89
N VAL A 122 -39.19 -12.86 6.43
CA VAL A 122 -38.58 -12.66 5.11
C VAL A 122 -37.07 -12.90 5.19
N SER A 123 -36.57 -13.83 4.37
CA SER A 123 -35.13 -14.08 4.25
C SER A 123 -34.40 -12.82 3.76
N PRO A 124 -33.19 -12.53 4.29
CA PRO A 124 -32.37 -11.43 3.80
C PRO A 124 -32.11 -11.53 2.29
N LEU A 125 -32.09 -10.37 1.62
CA LEU A 125 -31.74 -10.27 0.21
C LEU A 125 -30.22 -10.33 0.05
N LEU A 126 -29.71 -11.25 -0.75
CA LEU A 126 -28.30 -11.26 -1.12
C LEU A 126 -28.04 -10.29 -2.28
N VAL A 127 -27.10 -9.37 -2.11
CA VAL A 127 -26.78 -8.29 -3.04
C VAL A 127 -25.30 -8.39 -3.46
N GLU A 128 -25.03 -8.39 -4.76
CA GLU A 128 -23.67 -8.25 -5.30
C GLU A 128 -23.14 -6.85 -5.02
N ALA A 129 -21.85 -6.73 -4.65
CA ALA A 129 -21.19 -5.49 -4.26
C ALA A 129 -19.94 -5.22 -5.11
N ALA A 130 -20.17 -4.90 -6.38
CA ALA A 130 -19.16 -4.65 -7.39
C ALA A 130 -18.76 -3.16 -7.55
N LEU A 131 -19.40 -2.24 -6.83
CA LEU A 131 -19.31 -0.78 -7.03
C LEU A 131 -17.89 -0.23 -7.17
N PHE A 132 -16.92 -0.81 -6.44
CA PHE A 132 -15.51 -0.41 -6.40
C PHE A 132 -14.52 -1.52 -6.81
N GLY A 133 -15.03 -2.59 -7.42
CA GLY A 133 -14.22 -3.70 -7.91
C GLY A 133 -15.10 -4.90 -8.23
N GLN A 134 -14.84 -5.56 -9.36
CA GLN A 134 -15.52 -6.80 -9.73
C GLN A 134 -14.52 -7.95 -9.83
N VAL A 135 -14.92 -9.12 -9.34
CA VAL A 135 -14.14 -10.36 -9.48
C VAL A 135 -14.21 -10.77 -10.95
N GLN A 136 -13.07 -10.86 -11.64
CA GLN A 136 -13.05 -11.38 -13.00
C GLN A 136 -13.26 -12.90 -12.94
N SER A 137 -14.49 -13.36 -13.20
CA SER A 137 -14.81 -14.78 -13.26
C SER A 137 -13.97 -15.49 -14.33
N HIS A 138 -12.98 -16.27 -13.90
CA HIS A 138 -12.58 -17.46 -14.64
C HIS A 138 -13.37 -18.65 -14.07
N ALA A 139 -14.33 -19.12 -14.88
CA ALA A 139 -14.88 -20.48 -14.91
C ALA A 139 -15.69 -21.07 -13.75
N ASP A 140 -15.81 -20.47 -12.55
CA ASP A 140 -16.71 -20.99 -11.51
C ASP A 140 -17.82 -19.99 -11.17
N ALA A 141 -18.90 -20.03 -11.96
CA ALA A 141 -20.21 -19.53 -11.55
C ALA A 141 -20.83 -20.48 -10.50
N GLY A 142 -20.12 -20.67 -9.39
CA GLY A 142 -20.68 -21.20 -8.14
C GLY A 142 -21.52 -20.13 -7.47
N ALA A 143 -22.51 -20.53 -6.67
CA ALA A 143 -23.37 -19.63 -5.90
C ALA A 143 -22.54 -18.52 -5.21
N LEU A 144 -23.10 -17.31 -5.07
CA LEU A 144 -22.56 -16.26 -4.21
C LEU A 144 -22.32 -16.85 -2.81
N THR A 145 -21.10 -17.31 -2.56
CA THR A 145 -20.67 -17.80 -1.26
C THR A 145 -20.16 -16.60 -0.50
N VAL A 146 -20.67 -16.41 0.72
CA VAL A 146 -20.08 -15.48 1.68
C VAL A 146 -18.78 -16.11 2.15
N ASP A 147 -17.77 -16.10 1.28
CA ASP A 147 -16.45 -16.64 1.58
C ASP A 147 -15.70 -15.62 2.44
N ASN A 148 -15.16 -16.10 3.56
CA ASN A 148 -14.37 -15.34 4.54
C ASN A 148 -13.02 -14.88 3.96
N HIS A 149 -13.00 -14.10 2.89
CA HIS A 149 -11.79 -13.57 2.28
C HIS A 149 -11.99 -12.12 1.82
N ILE A 150 -10.91 -11.35 1.83
CA ILE A 150 -10.90 -10.03 1.20
C ILE A 150 -10.67 -10.24 -0.29
N ALA A 151 -11.70 -9.93 -1.10
CA ALA A 151 -11.59 -10.01 -2.55
C ALA A 151 -10.78 -8.84 -3.13
N PHE A 152 -10.79 -7.69 -2.45
CA PHE A 152 -10.25 -6.44 -2.98
C PHE A 152 -9.40 -5.66 -1.97
N PRO A 153 -8.10 -5.98 -1.86
CA PRO A 153 -7.21 -5.33 -0.90
C PRO A 153 -7.13 -3.80 -1.02
N HIS A 154 -7.31 -3.24 -2.22
CA HIS A 154 -7.35 -1.78 -2.43
C HIS A 154 -8.56 -1.10 -1.81
N ILE A 155 -9.70 -1.81 -1.69
CA ILE A 155 -10.89 -1.30 -1.00
C ILE A 155 -10.62 -1.25 0.49
N THR A 156 -10.03 -2.31 1.03
CA THR A 156 -9.67 -2.39 2.45
C THR A 156 -8.65 -1.32 2.83
N ALA A 157 -7.58 -1.15 2.04
CA ALA A 157 -6.59 -0.09 2.25
C ALA A 157 -7.25 1.31 2.27
N LEU A 158 -8.24 1.56 1.41
CA LEU A 158 -8.99 2.82 1.44
C LEU A 158 -9.84 2.95 2.71
N GLY A 159 -10.46 1.86 3.16
CA GLY A 159 -11.23 1.81 4.41
C GLY A 159 -10.38 2.26 5.60
N PHE A 160 -9.16 1.74 5.72
CA PHE A 160 -8.23 2.17 6.77
C PHE A 160 -7.72 3.61 6.55
N ALA A 161 -7.45 4.04 5.31
CA ALA A 161 -7.02 5.42 5.03
C ALA A 161 -8.05 6.49 5.44
N ILE A 162 -9.35 6.17 5.45
CA ILE A 162 -10.43 7.08 5.88
C ILE A 162 -10.83 6.90 7.34
N ASP A 163 -10.43 5.82 8.00
CA ASP A 163 -10.76 5.57 9.39
C ASP A 163 -10.02 6.58 10.29
N ARG A 164 -10.76 7.10 11.28
CA ARG A 164 -10.31 8.10 12.23
C ARG A 164 -9.88 7.51 13.56
N ASN A 165 -10.20 6.23 13.79
CA ASN A 165 -9.91 5.50 15.01
C ASN A 165 -8.76 4.49 14.82
N LEU A 166 -7.84 4.79 13.89
CA LEU A 166 -6.65 3.98 13.68
C LEU A 166 -5.70 4.07 14.87
N ASP A 167 -4.95 2.99 15.08
CA ASP A 167 -3.97 2.88 16.17
C ASP A 167 -2.82 3.88 16.01
N THR A 168 -2.40 4.18 14.76
CA THR A 168 -1.25 5.05 14.47
C THR A 168 -1.45 5.91 13.22
N GLU A 169 -0.80 7.07 13.17
CA GLU A 169 -0.75 7.89 11.94
C GLU A 169 0.07 7.19 10.83
N GLU A 170 1.07 6.39 11.21
CA GLU A 170 1.89 5.58 10.32
C GLU A 170 1.04 4.61 9.49
N MET A 171 0.09 3.94 10.12
CA MET A 171 -0.85 3.05 9.45
C MET A 171 -1.69 3.81 8.41
N ARG A 172 -2.20 4.98 8.77
CA ARG A 172 -2.99 5.83 7.87
C ARG A 172 -2.18 6.25 6.65
N ASP A 173 -0.99 6.78 6.87
CA ASP A 173 -0.13 7.26 5.79
C ASP A 173 0.32 6.13 4.85
N PHE A 174 0.63 4.96 5.41
CA PHE A 174 0.98 3.77 4.63
C PHE A 174 -0.18 3.37 3.71
N CYS A 175 -1.41 3.35 4.23
CA CYS A 175 -2.61 3.06 3.45
C CYS A 175 -2.87 4.14 2.37
N ILE A 176 -2.56 5.41 2.65
CA ILE A 176 -2.63 6.49 1.65
C ILE A 176 -1.66 6.21 0.50
N TRP A 177 -0.42 5.79 0.78
CA TRP A 177 0.54 5.42 -0.27
C TRP A 177 0.08 4.22 -1.09
N GLN A 178 -0.45 3.17 -0.45
CA GLN A 178 -1.02 2.02 -1.15
C GLN A 178 -2.19 2.44 -2.05
N CYS A 179 -3.10 3.28 -1.54
CA CYS A 179 -4.20 3.82 -2.33
C CYS A 179 -3.69 4.64 -3.52
N ALA A 180 -2.67 5.47 -3.33
CA ALA A 180 -2.08 6.27 -4.39
C ALA A 180 -1.45 5.40 -5.48
N LEU A 181 -0.84 4.27 -5.11
CA LEU A 181 -0.18 3.35 -6.02
C LEU A 181 -1.15 2.68 -7.02
N VAL A 182 -2.35 2.32 -6.61
CA VAL A 182 -3.37 1.69 -7.49
C VAL A 182 -4.23 2.68 -8.29
N ARG A 183 -3.93 3.98 -8.19
CA ARG A 183 -4.73 5.05 -8.83
C ARG A 183 -4.03 5.61 -10.07
N THR A 184 -4.83 6.29 -10.89
CA THR A 184 -4.41 6.88 -12.16
C THR A 184 -4.85 8.35 -12.25
N SER A 185 -4.09 9.12 -13.01
CA SER A 185 -4.40 10.50 -13.37
C SER A 185 -3.96 10.76 -14.80
N SER A 186 -4.57 11.74 -15.45
CA SER A 186 -4.16 12.20 -16.78
C SER A 186 -2.74 12.79 -16.81
N ARG A 187 -2.24 13.28 -15.67
CA ARG A 187 -0.91 13.88 -15.53
C ARG A 187 -0.12 13.15 -14.45
N PRO A 188 1.12 12.71 -14.72
CA PRO A 188 1.93 12.00 -13.74
C PRO A 188 2.11 12.77 -12.43
N VAL A 189 2.34 14.07 -12.49
CA VAL A 189 2.55 14.90 -11.29
C VAL A 189 1.31 15.00 -10.40
N ASP A 190 0.11 14.94 -10.98
CA ASP A 190 -1.16 15.02 -10.24
C ASP A 190 -1.33 13.83 -9.29
N MET A 191 -0.65 12.70 -9.52
CA MET A 191 -0.61 11.58 -8.57
C MET A 191 -0.08 12.04 -7.21
N ILE A 192 0.96 12.88 -7.21
CA ILE A 192 1.60 13.39 -6.00
C ILE A 192 0.80 14.56 -5.41
N PHE A 193 0.33 15.48 -6.25
CA PHE A 193 -0.50 16.59 -5.77
C PHE A 193 -1.81 16.13 -5.15
N SER A 194 -2.36 15.00 -5.60
CA SER A 194 -3.58 14.43 -5.03
C SER A 194 -3.43 13.91 -3.60
N ILE A 195 -2.19 13.66 -3.15
CA ILE A 195 -1.91 13.11 -1.82
C ILE A 195 -1.12 14.03 -0.89
N MET A 196 -0.46 15.07 -1.40
CA MET A 196 0.39 15.95 -0.58
C MET A 196 -0.37 16.49 0.64
N GLY A 197 -1.59 17.01 0.45
CA GLY A 197 -2.35 17.64 1.53
C GLY A 197 -2.85 16.65 2.59
N ILE A 198 -3.30 15.46 2.19
CA ILE A 198 -3.73 14.41 3.13
C ILE A 198 -2.55 13.77 3.89
N LEU A 199 -1.33 13.92 3.35
CA LEU A 199 -0.05 13.63 4.01
C LEU A 199 0.55 14.87 4.69
N GLY A 200 -0.18 15.96 4.88
CA GLY A 200 0.29 17.12 5.66
C GLY A 200 1.41 17.94 4.99
N VAL A 201 1.61 17.78 3.68
CA VAL A 201 2.62 18.50 2.90
C VAL A 201 1.93 19.39 1.85
N ILE A 202 2.51 20.56 1.60
CA ILE A 202 2.06 21.47 0.53
C ILE A 202 3.27 21.79 -0.34
N LEU A 203 3.33 21.18 -1.52
CA LEU A 203 4.33 21.50 -2.54
C LEU A 203 3.86 22.69 -3.38
N ASP A 204 4.80 23.41 -4.00
CA ASP A 204 4.47 24.41 -5.01
C ASP A 204 4.30 23.74 -6.40
N PRO A 205 3.09 23.68 -6.99
CA PRO A 205 2.89 23.07 -8.30
C PRO A 205 3.59 23.79 -9.46
N LYS A 206 4.14 24.98 -9.25
CA LYS A 206 4.93 25.72 -10.24
C LYS A 206 6.34 25.17 -10.42
N GLU A 207 6.84 24.42 -9.44
CA GLU A 207 8.19 23.88 -9.44
C GLU A 207 8.30 22.58 -10.27
N PHE A 208 7.17 22.02 -10.70
CA PHE A 208 7.12 20.70 -11.37
C PHE A 208 6.45 20.82 -12.75
N ALA A 209 6.97 20.06 -13.72
CA ALA A 209 6.32 19.88 -15.01
C ALA A 209 5.14 18.90 -14.91
N ASP A 210 4.27 18.89 -15.93
CA ASP A 210 3.08 18.01 -15.94
C ASP A 210 3.44 16.51 -15.87
N ASP A 211 4.62 16.14 -16.38
CA ASP A 211 5.19 14.79 -16.41
C ASP A 211 6.21 14.51 -15.30
N ASP A 212 6.54 15.50 -14.46
CA ASP A 212 7.54 15.37 -13.39
C ASP A 212 6.99 14.69 -12.13
N ARG A 213 6.60 13.42 -12.26
CA ARG A 213 6.18 12.60 -11.12
C ARG A 213 7.36 12.26 -10.21
N LEU A 214 8.53 11.99 -10.78
CA LEU A 214 9.71 11.57 -10.05
C LEU A 214 10.18 12.67 -9.09
N GLY A 215 10.40 13.90 -9.60
CA GLY A 215 10.83 15.04 -8.81
C GLY A 215 9.81 15.41 -7.74
N ALA A 216 8.51 15.38 -8.07
CA ALA A 216 7.45 15.61 -7.08
C ALA A 216 7.42 14.54 -5.97
N THR A 217 7.67 13.26 -6.31
CA THR A 217 7.74 12.16 -5.33
C THR A 217 8.89 12.39 -4.36
N ILE A 218 10.08 12.74 -4.87
CA ILE A 218 11.25 13.09 -4.05
C ILE A 218 10.93 14.28 -3.15
N ALA A 219 10.36 15.36 -3.70
CA ALA A 219 10.03 16.56 -2.92
C ALA A 219 9.02 16.26 -1.79
N LEU A 220 7.99 15.47 -2.08
CA LEU A 220 7.01 15.03 -1.08
C LEU A 220 7.68 14.20 0.03
N ALA A 221 8.42 13.16 -0.34
CA ALA A 221 9.09 12.25 0.60
C ALA A 221 10.09 13.00 1.49
N ARG A 222 10.87 13.91 0.92
CA ARG A 222 11.81 14.79 1.65
C ARG A 222 11.09 15.65 2.67
N GLU A 223 9.97 16.26 2.30
CA GLU A 223 9.23 17.14 3.20
C GLU A 223 8.55 16.37 4.33
N ILE A 224 8.00 15.17 4.06
CA ILE A 224 7.49 14.26 5.09
C ILE A 224 8.58 13.96 6.13
N LEU A 225 9.77 13.57 5.68
CA LEU A 225 10.90 13.28 6.58
C LEU A 225 11.39 14.52 7.33
N ARG A 226 11.40 15.70 6.69
CA ARG A 226 11.78 16.98 7.31
C ARG A 226 10.86 17.35 8.47
N GLN A 227 9.59 16.94 8.41
CA GLN A 227 8.62 17.11 9.50
C GLN A 227 8.83 16.10 10.65
N GLY A 228 9.84 15.23 10.58
CA GLY A 228 10.16 14.24 11.62
C GLY A 228 9.30 12.98 11.57
N ARG A 229 8.56 12.79 10.48
CA ARG A 229 7.71 11.62 10.21
C ARG A 229 8.54 10.48 9.60
N SER A 230 7.96 9.29 9.55
CA SER A 230 8.63 8.08 9.06
C SER A 230 8.58 7.94 7.55
N ALA A 231 9.45 7.10 6.99
CA ALA A 231 9.43 6.63 5.61
C ALA A 231 8.30 5.59 5.41
N ASN A 232 7.07 6.02 5.61
CA ASN A 232 5.83 5.21 5.55
C ASN A 232 5.47 4.67 4.16
N TRP A 233 6.30 4.91 3.14
CA TRP A 233 6.15 4.30 1.81
C TRP A 233 6.92 2.98 1.67
N LEU A 234 7.88 2.70 2.58
CA LEU A 234 8.71 1.50 2.50
C LEU A 234 7.85 0.23 2.61
N ALA A 235 8.06 -0.71 1.69
CA ALA A 235 7.30 -1.96 1.59
C ALA A 235 5.78 -1.79 1.44
N MET A 236 5.30 -0.66 0.89
CA MET A 236 3.89 -0.51 0.47
C MET A 236 3.45 -1.61 -0.50
N HIS A 237 4.39 -2.15 -1.28
CA HIS A 237 4.19 -3.25 -2.21
C HIS A 237 5.49 -4.03 -2.40
N ILE A 238 5.53 -5.30 -1.98
CA ILE A 238 6.77 -6.10 -1.95
C ILE A 238 6.97 -7.02 -3.15
N THR A 239 5.95 -7.20 -3.99
CA THR A 239 5.99 -8.08 -5.18
C THR A 239 6.20 -7.30 -6.49
N ILE A 240 6.16 -5.96 -6.44
CA ILE A 240 6.46 -5.12 -7.61
C ILE A 240 7.94 -4.77 -7.58
N PRO A 241 8.65 -4.84 -8.71
CA PRO A 241 10.04 -4.44 -8.78
C PRO A 241 10.27 -2.99 -8.29
N PRO A 242 11.34 -2.75 -7.53
CA PRO A 242 11.78 -1.41 -7.17
C PRO A 242 11.93 -0.48 -8.38
N CYS A 243 11.58 0.79 -8.23
CA CYS A 243 11.81 1.81 -9.24
C CYS A 243 13.32 2.03 -9.42
N PRO A 244 13.88 1.91 -10.63
CA PRO A 244 15.34 2.08 -10.84
C PRO A 244 15.89 3.45 -10.44
N GLN A 245 15.07 4.50 -10.40
CA GLN A 245 15.50 5.87 -10.06
C GLN A 245 15.35 6.22 -8.57
N LEU A 246 14.43 5.58 -7.85
CA LEU A 246 14.18 5.87 -6.42
C LEU A 246 14.57 4.73 -5.50
N SER A 247 14.48 3.50 -5.99
CA SER A 247 14.71 2.22 -5.33
C SER A 247 13.81 1.92 -4.13
N THR A 248 13.63 2.85 -3.20
CA THR A 248 12.76 2.71 -2.02
C THR A 248 11.27 2.78 -2.33
N PHE A 249 10.92 3.04 -3.60
CA PHE A 249 9.55 3.00 -4.12
C PHE A 249 9.40 1.85 -5.12
N PRO A 250 8.22 1.23 -5.23
CA PRO A 250 7.92 0.34 -6.35
C PRO A 250 7.97 1.12 -7.67
N THR A 251 8.11 0.40 -8.78
CA THR A 251 7.98 0.96 -10.13
C THR A 251 6.72 1.80 -10.22
N LEU A 252 6.88 3.06 -10.63
CA LEU A 252 5.78 4.01 -10.67
C LEU A 252 4.81 3.62 -11.80
N PRO A 253 3.50 3.47 -11.51
CA PRO A 253 2.51 3.11 -12.52
C PRO A 253 2.43 4.14 -13.65
N ARG A 254 2.05 3.67 -14.83
CA ARG A 254 1.73 4.54 -15.95
C ARG A 254 0.46 5.34 -15.66
N THR A 255 0.45 6.56 -16.16
CA THR A 255 -0.74 7.41 -16.12
C THR A 255 -1.72 7.05 -17.22
N SER A 256 -3.00 7.01 -16.87
CA SER A 256 -4.12 6.94 -17.81
C SER A 256 -5.20 7.93 -17.38
N VAL A 257 -6.03 8.37 -18.33
CA VAL A 257 -7.16 9.28 -18.03
C VAL A 257 -8.25 8.57 -17.22
N ALA A 258 -8.40 7.27 -17.43
CA ALA A 258 -9.30 6.39 -16.69
C ALA A 258 -8.81 4.94 -16.81
N GLY A 259 -9.12 4.14 -15.80
CA GLY A 259 -8.76 2.73 -15.74
C GLY A 259 -7.88 2.39 -14.54
N ARG A 260 -7.63 1.09 -14.40
CA ARG A 260 -6.74 0.54 -13.38
C ARG A 260 -5.29 0.95 -13.67
N ALA A 261 -4.50 1.12 -12.62
CA ALA A 261 -3.08 1.41 -12.73
C ALA A 261 -2.36 0.23 -13.41
N MET A 262 -1.40 0.54 -14.28
CA MET A 262 -0.61 -0.45 -15.02
C MET A 262 0.88 -0.16 -14.82
N TYR A 263 1.73 -1.18 -14.89
CA TYR A 263 3.18 -1.01 -14.90
C TYR A 263 3.84 -1.90 -15.95
N ASP A 264 5.02 -1.49 -16.42
CA ASP A 264 5.77 -2.21 -17.43
C ASP A 264 6.54 -3.38 -16.79
N LEU A 265 6.44 -4.56 -17.40
CA LEU A 265 7.19 -5.74 -16.96
C LEU A 265 8.65 -5.66 -17.46
N PRO A 266 9.64 -6.11 -16.66
CA PRO A 266 11.04 -6.17 -17.12
C PRO A 266 11.24 -7.00 -18.38
N SER A 267 10.40 -8.02 -18.62
CA SER A 267 10.41 -8.88 -19.81
C SER A 267 9.80 -8.24 -21.06
N GLY A 268 9.30 -7.00 -20.95
CA GLY A 268 8.39 -6.39 -21.91
C GLY A 268 6.93 -6.81 -21.66
N GLY A 269 6.01 -5.92 -22.01
CA GLY A 269 4.57 -6.06 -21.75
C GLY A 269 4.09 -5.21 -20.57
N GLU A 270 2.78 -5.21 -20.35
CA GLU A 270 2.12 -4.41 -19.31
C GLU A 270 1.33 -5.32 -18.37
N GLN A 271 1.32 -4.99 -17.08
CA GLN A 271 0.50 -5.68 -16.09
C GLN A 271 -0.33 -4.70 -15.26
N THR A 272 -1.57 -5.08 -14.97
CA THR A 272 -2.43 -4.36 -14.03
C THR A 272 -1.81 -4.42 -12.63
N LEU A 273 -1.65 -3.26 -12.02
CA LEU A 273 -1.26 -3.14 -10.64
C LEU A 273 -2.45 -3.48 -9.75
N VAL A 274 -2.30 -4.56 -8.99
CA VAL A 274 -3.25 -5.00 -7.97
C VAL A 274 -2.46 -5.15 -6.68
N LEU A 275 -2.99 -4.62 -5.57
CA LEU A 275 -2.41 -4.90 -4.26
C LEU A 275 -2.57 -6.38 -3.97
N ALA A 276 -1.46 -7.08 -3.74
CA ALA A 276 -1.49 -8.50 -3.39
C ALA A 276 -2.23 -8.73 -2.07
N ASP A 277 -1.94 -7.90 -1.07
CA ASP A 277 -2.42 -8.08 0.30
C ASP A 277 -2.91 -6.75 0.88
N ALA A 278 -3.88 -6.84 1.79
CA ALA A 278 -4.36 -5.71 2.58
C ALA A 278 -3.54 -5.68 3.88
N VAL A 279 -2.47 -4.88 3.90
CA VAL A 279 -1.42 -4.95 4.93
C VAL A 279 -1.09 -3.57 5.45
N TYR A 280 -0.59 -3.49 6.69
CA TYR A 280 -0.14 -2.24 7.28
C TYR A 280 0.97 -2.46 8.31
N PRO A 281 1.88 -1.48 8.50
CA PRO A 281 2.86 -1.53 9.57
C PRO A 281 2.17 -1.46 10.93
N ASN A 282 2.56 -2.33 11.85
CA ASN A 282 2.12 -2.30 13.25
C ASN A 282 3.31 -1.99 14.15
N ASP A 283 3.14 -1.00 15.04
CA ASP A 283 4.13 -0.66 16.05
C ASP A 283 4.02 -1.61 17.25
N ILE A 284 4.67 -2.77 17.14
CA ILE A 284 4.86 -3.70 18.26
C ILE A 284 5.98 -3.25 19.21
N GLY A 285 6.51 -2.02 19.08
CA GLY A 285 7.55 -1.44 19.94
C GLY A 285 8.97 -2.00 19.77
N LEU A 286 9.14 -3.08 19.01
CA LEU A 286 10.45 -3.72 18.76
C LEU A 286 11.15 -3.19 17.50
N PHE A 287 10.37 -2.66 16.56
CA PHE A 287 10.83 -2.13 15.29
C PHE A 287 10.22 -0.74 15.11
N PRO A 288 10.88 0.30 15.64
CA PRO A 288 10.34 1.66 15.55
C PRO A 288 10.21 2.07 14.07
N PRO A 289 9.23 2.92 13.72
CA PRO A 289 9.08 3.43 12.36
C PRO A 289 10.39 4.02 11.84
N LEU A 290 10.76 3.66 10.61
CA LEU A 290 12.02 4.10 10.02
C LEU A 290 11.97 5.60 9.74
N LYS A 291 12.79 6.37 10.46
CA LYS A 291 13.00 7.80 10.24
C LYS A 291 14.35 8.04 9.59
N GLY A 292 14.50 9.19 8.94
CA GLY A 292 15.72 9.49 8.22
C GLY A 292 15.65 10.84 7.51
N SER A 293 16.45 10.96 6.47
CA SER A 293 16.46 12.12 5.57
C SER A 293 16.59 11.64 4.13
N MET A 294 16.09 12.42 3.19
CA MET A 294 16.25 12.15 1.76
C MET A 294 16.92 13.34 1.07
N ASP A 295 17.90 13.05 0.22
CA ASP A 295 18.61 14.07 -0.55
C ASP A 295 17.83 14.49 -1.81
N GLY A 296 18.38 15.44 -2.57
CA GLY A 296 17.74 15.93 -3.80
C GLY A 296 17.70 14.93 -4.96
N SER A 297 18.46 13.85 -4.86
CA SER A 297 18.52 12.79 -5.87
C SER A 297 17.64 11.59 -5.50
N GLY A 298 16.95 11.62 -4.35
CA GLY A 298 16.05 10.56 -3.91
C GLY A 298 16.73 9.49 -3.05
N TYR A 299 17.97 9.69 -2.60
CA TYR A 299 18.63 8.77 -1.67
C TYR A 299 18.13 8.96 -0.25
N LEU A 300 17.57 7.90 0.34
CA LEU A 300 17.10 7.82 1.71
C LEU A 300 18.23 7.37 2.65
N SER A 301 18.62 8.22 3.58
CA SER A 301 19.57 7.91 4.66
C SER A 301 18.84 7.63 5.97
N PHE A 302 19.09 6.47 6.58
CA PHE A 302 18.41 6.02 7.80
C PHE A 302 19.24 4.99 8.58
N HIS A 303 18.81 4.72 9.82
CA HIS A 303 19.37 3.67 10.66
C HIS A 303 18.33 2.57 10.86
N ALA A 304 18.74 1.31 10.69
CA ALA A 304 17.85 0.17 10.84
C ALA A 304 18.62 -1.07 11.28
N ARG A 305 17.89 -2.02 11.88
CA ARG A 305 18.42 -3.35 12.17
C ARG A 305 18.63 -4.11 10.88
N ALA A 306 19.79 -4.74 10.71
CA ALA A 306 20.10 -5.48 9.50
C ALA A 306 21.06 -6.64 9.75
N PHE A 307 21.13 -7.54 8.77
CA PHE A 307 22.10 -8.62 8.72
C PHE A 307 22.60 -8.82 7.29
N MET A 308 23.86 -9.24 7.16
CA MET A 308 24.49 -9.45 5.86
C MET A 308 23.98 -10.74 5.23
N VAL A 309 23.73 -10.70 3.93
CA VAL A 309 23.29 -11.85 3.13
C VAL A 309 24.17 -12.02 1.91
N VAL A 310 24.38 -13.27 1.52
CA VAL A 310 25.11 -13.64 0.29
C VAL A 310 24.26 -14.55 -0.57
N THR A 311 24.45 -14.50 -1.89
CA THR A 311 23.71 -15.35 -2.82
C THR A 311 23.94 -16.82 -2.46
N ALA A 312 22.86 -17.59 -2.34
CA ALA A 312 22.96 -18.99 -2.00
C ALA A 312 23.40 -19.85 -3.22
N PRO A 313 24.14 -20.95 -3.00
CA PRO A 313 24.44 -21.92 -4.06
C PRO A 313 23.17 -22.55 -4.65
N GLU A 314 23.17 -22.88 -5.95
CA GLU A 314 22.02 -23.50 -6.63
C GLU A 314 21.52 -24.80 -5.97
N ALA A 315 22.42 -25.56 -5.34
CA ALA A 315 22.10 -26.80 -4.64
C ALA A 315 21.28 -26.60 -3.35
N MET A 316 21.04 -25.36 -2.93
CA MET A 316 20.24 -25.05 -1.75
C MET A 316 18.75 -25.35 -1.97
N THR A 317 18.21 -26.26 -1.17
CA THR A 317 16.79 -26.60 -1.12
C THR A 317 16.12 -26.04 0.12
N LEU A 318 15.34 -24.98 -0.06
CA LEU A 318 14.32 -24.59 0.93
C LEU A 318 13.14 -25.56 0.86
N PRO A 319 12.45 -25.84 1.97
CA PRO A 319 11.27 -26.70 1.98
C PRO A 319 10.15 -26.09 1.11
N GLY A 320 9.87 -26.70 -0.05
CA GLY A 320 8.79 -26.26 -0.94
C GLY A 320 8.84 -24.76 -1.28
N ASN A 321 7.69 -24.09 -1.10
CA ASN A 321 7.52 -22.65 -1.33
C ASN A 321 7.79 -21.80 -0.08
N SER A 322 8.39 -22.36 0.97
CA SER A 322 8.69 -21.60 2.19
C SER A 322 9.63 -20.42 1.90
N PRO A 323 9.39 -19.23 2.49
CA PRO A 323 10.27 -18.08 2.36
C PRO A 323 11.58 -18.23 3.17
N TYR A 324 11.66 -19.18 4.10
CA TYR A 324 12.84 -19.42 4.93
C TYR A 324 12.96 -20.91 5.35
N ASP A 325 14.13 -21.30 5.85
CA ASP A 325 14.42 -22.66 6.32
C ASP A 325 13.94 -22.93 7.75
N ASN A 326 13.98 -21.91 8.62
CA ASN A 326 13.59 -22.01 10.02
C ASN A 326 12.77 -20.77 10.44
N PRO A 327 11.55 -20.93 11.01
CA PRO A 327 10.69 -19.82 11.38
C PRO A 327 11.18 -19.01 12.58
N VAL A 328 12.03 -19.56 13.44
CA VAL A 328 12.50 -18.89 14.67
C VAL A 328 13.86 -18.22 14.48
N CYS A 329 14.77 -18.92 13.79
CA CYS A 329 16.15 -18.49 13.57
C CYS A 329 16.55 -18.86 12.13
N PRO A 330 16.08 -18.11 11.13
CA PRO A 330 16.38 -18.41 9.74
C PRO A 330 17.89 -18.31 9.50
N THR A 331 18.39 -19.21 8.66
CA THR A 331 19.76 -19.13 8.12
C THR A 331 19.77 -18.96 6.61
N GLN A 332 18.64 -19.28 5.98
CA GLN A 332 18.43 -19.21 4.55
C GLN A 332 17.09 -18.54 4.26
N LEU A 333 17.09 -17.67 3.25
CA LEU A 333 15.95 -16.86 2.86
C LEU A 333 15.67 -16.96 1.36
N ARG A 334 14.41 -16.83 0.99
CA ARG A 334 13.93 -16.61 -0.38
C ARG A 334 13.31 -15.23 -0.45
N ALA A 335 13.85 -14.40 -1.33
CA ALA A 335 13.29 -13.08 -1.59
C ALA A 335 12.02 -13.19 -2.45
N MET A 336 11.22 -12.13 -2.50
CA MET A 336 9.98 -12.07 -3.28
C MET A 336 10.22 -12.20 -4.80
N ASP A 337 11.42 -11.90 -5.28
CA ASP A 337 11.86 -12.14 -6.67
C ASP A 337 12.26 -13.60 -6.94
N GLY A 338 12.16 -14.48 -5.94
CA GLY A 338 12.52 -15.89 -5.99
C GLY A 338 14.00 -16.20 -5.76
N SER A 339 14.86 -15.18 -5.67
CA SER A 339 16.29 -15.37 -5.39
C SER A 339 16.54 -15.90 -3.99
N LYS A 340 17.57 -16.73 -3.84
CA LYS A 340 17.91 -17.44 -2.60
C LYS A 340 19.16 -16.86 -1.97
N TRP A 341 19.13 -16.71 -0.64
CA TRP A 341 20.15 -16.01 0.12
C TRP A 341 20.50 -16.78 1.40
N THR A 342 21.76 -16.70 1.81
CA THR A 342 22.26 -17.24 3.08
C THR A 342 22.67 -16.08 3.99
N ILE A 343 22.28 -16.17 5.26
CA ILE A 343 22.66 -15.20 6.29
C ILE A 343 24.09 -15.49 6.74
N MET A 344 24.95 -14.46 6.69
CA MET A 344 26.31 -14.56 7.20
C MET A 344 26.29 -14.50 8.73
N SER A 345 26.94 -15.45 9.39
CA SER A 345 27.05 -15.43 10.86
C SER A 345 27.86 -14.24 11.34
N ASP A 346 27.39 -13.57 12.39
CA ASP A 346 28.06 -12.45 13.06
C ASP A 346 29.43 -12.86 13.66
N ASP A 347 29.74 -14.16 13.75
CA ASP A 347 31.00 -14.73 14.28
C ASP A 347 32.21 -14.57 13.35
N VAL A 348 32.03 -14.12 12.09
CA VAL A 348 33.17 -13.66 11.29
C VAL A 348 33.43 -12.20 11.64
N GLY A 349 34.02 -12.02 12.82
CA GLY A 349 34.44 -10.72 13.31
C GLY A 349 35.20 -9.99 12.20
N ILE A 350 34.68 -8.83 11.80
CA ILE A 350 35.50 -7.83 11.14
C ILE A 350 36.44 -7.31 12.23
N SER A 351 37.49 -8.06 12.52
CA SER A 351 38.61 -7.60 13.33
C SER A 351 39.23 -6.46 12.53
N MET A 352 39.11 -5.25 13.06
CA MET A 352 39.71 -4.04 12.51
C MET A 352 41.24 -3.98 12.71
N ASP A 353 41.90 -5.13 12.90
CA ASP A 353 43.33 -5.26 13.16
C ASP A 353 43.92 -6.38 12.27
N TYR A 354 44.35 -6.05 11.05
CA TYR A 354 45.25 -6.89 10.26
C TYR A 354 46.27 -6.01 9.53
N GLU A 355 47.12 -5.34 10.29
CA GLU A 355 48.47 -5.09 9.82
C GLU A 355 49.31 -6.33 10.07
N HIS A 356 49.81 -6.88 8.96
CA HIS A 356 50.89 -7.87 8.84
C HIS A 356 50.51 -9.36 8.92
N SER A 357 50.81 -10.02 7.80
CA SER A 357 51.11 -11.45 7.63
C SER A 357 49.94 -12.42 7.41
N ALA A 358 49.46 -12.50 6.17
CA ALA A 358 49.48 -13.71 5.32
C ALA A 358 48.57 -13.47 4.10
N SER A 359 48.95 -14.07 2.96
CA SER A 359 48.45 -13.83 1.60
C SER A 359 46.95 -13.51 1.44
N PRO A 360 46.60 -12.51 0.58
CA PRO A 360 45.22 -12.13 0.34
C PRO A 360 44.52 -13.24 -0.45
N LEU A 361 43.74 -14.08 0.23
CA LEU A 361 42.57 -14.65 -0.39
C LEU A 361 41.70 -13.47 -0.79
N SER A 362 41.62 -13.24 -2.09
CA SER A 362 40.78 -12.24 -2.74
C SER A 362 39.40 -12.20 -2.10
N LEU A 363 39.17 -11.24 -1.20
CA LEU A 363 37.84 -10.69 -0.95
C LEU A 363 37.34 -10.27 -2.32
N SER A 364 36.48 -11.10 -2.91
CA SER A 364 35.90 -10.84 -4.21
C SER A 364 35.29 -9.44 -4.19
N GLN A 365 35.44 -8.73 -5.31
CA GLN A 365 34.82 -7.45 -5.61
C GLN A 365 33.29 -7.59 -5.75
N GLU A 366 32.66 -8.40 -4.90
CA GLU A 366 31.22 -8.61 -4.94
C GLU A 366 30.51 -7.52 -4.12
N PRO A 367 29.44 -6.94 -4.67
CA PRO A 367 28.68 -5.92 -3.99
C PRO A 367 28.06 -6.47 -2.71
N ARG A 368 28.23 -5.74 -1.59
CA ARG A 368 27.70 -6.15 -0.30
C ARG A 368 26.18 -6.11 -0.33
N SER A 369 25.53 -7.14 0.22
CA SER A 369 24.07 -7.19 0.33
C SER A 369 23.62 -7.38 1.77
N PHE A 370 22.52 -6.72 2.11
CA PHE A 370 21.93 -6.74 3.46
C PHE A 370 20.43 -6.98 3.38
N ALA A 371 19.91 -7.68 4.38
CA ALA A 371 18.51 -7.67 4.71
C ALA A 371 18.27 -6.64 5.81
N VAL A 372 17.56 -5.56 5.50
CA VAL A 372 17.25 -4.46 6.41
C VAL A 372 15.84 -4.61 6.93
N ILE A 373 15.68 -4.82 8.24
CA ILE A 373 14.37 -5.05 8.87
C ILE A 373 13.57 -3.76 8.83
N LEU A 374 12.39 -3.82 8.21
CA LEU A 374 11.46 -2.71 8.08
C LEU A 374 10.47 -2.65 9.25
N GLY A 375 10.10 -3.82 9.79
CA GLY A 375 9.26 -3.93 10.97
C GLY A 375 8.22 -5.05 10.87
N TRP A 376 7.21 -4.95 11.70
CA TRP A 376 6.08 -5.87 11.76
C TRP A 376 4.92 -5.32 10.93
N TYR A 377 4.28 -6.19 10.17
CA TYR A 377 3.17 -5.90 9.29
C TYR A 377 2.04 -6.88 9.57
N ASN A 378 0.86 -6.33 9.80
CA ASN A 378 -0.36 -7.11 9.95
C ASN A 378 -1.09 -7.16 8.62
N ASP A 379 -1.74 -8.30 8.35
CA ASP A 379 -2.84 -8.35 7.40
C ASP A 379 -4.07 -7.61 7.98
N MET A 380 -5.06 -7.38 7.13
CA MET A 380 -6.32 -6.74 7.51
C MET A 380 -7.44 -7.80 7.47
N PRO A 381 -8.16 -8.07 8.57
CA PRO A 381 -7.93 -7.57 9.92
C PRO A 381 -6.63 -8.16 10.50
N ALA A 382 -6.20 -7.57 11.63
CA ALA A 382 -4.94 -7.88 12.28
C ALA A 382 -4.73 -9.39 12.54
N GLU A 383 -3.90 -10.04 11.72
CA GLU A 383 -3.39 -11.39 11.98
C GLU A 383 -1.97 -11.32 12.53
N THR A 384 -1.73 -12.00 13.66
CA THR A 384 -0.41 -12.03 14.33
C THR A 384 0.33 -13.35 14.11
N ASN A 385 -0.24 -14.23 13.30
CA ASN A 385 0.27 -15.54 12.96
C ASN A 385 0.57 -15.56 11.46
N GLY A 386 1.84 -15.69 11.10
CA GLY A 386 2.25 -15.74 9.70
C GLY A 386 3.59 -15.09 9.47
N ASP A 387 3.81 -14.59 8.26
CA ASP A 387 5.05 -13.96 7.81
C ASP A 387 5.02 -12.44 8.02
N ASN A 388 4.79 -12.04 9.28
CA ASN A 388 4.51 -10.64 9.64
C ASN A 388 5.74 -9.73 9.64
N ILE A 389 6.97 -10.26 9.64
CA ILE A 389 8.17 -9.41 9.67
C ILE A 389 8.65 -9.17 8.23
N ARG A 390 8.78 -7.91 7.83
CA ARG A 390 9.31 -7.54 6.51
C ARG A 390 10.75 -7.05 6.60
N ALA A 391 11.56 -7.46 5.64
CA ALA A 391 12.89 -6.92 5.44
C ALA A 391 13.12 -6.54 3.97
N MET A 392 13.90 -5.50 3.74
CA MET A 392 14.30 -5.02 2.43
C MET A 392 15.65 -5.63 2.06
N LEU A 393 15.74 -6.32 0.93
CA LEU A 393 17.00 -6.77 0.38
C LEU A 393 17.65 -5.61 -0.38
N ILE A 394 18.77 -5.13 0.12
CA ILE A 394 19.55 -4.08 -0.53
C ILE A 394 20.91 -4.60 -0.97
N THR A 395 21.40 -4.10 -2.10
CA THR A 395 22.71 -4.43 -2.67
C THR A 395 23.47 -3.14 -2.97
N GLU A 396 24.75 -3.13 -2.63
CA GLU A 396 25.65 -1.99 -2.88
C GLU A 396 25.91 -1.84 -4.38
N HIS A 397 25.67 -0.66 -4.94
CA HIS A 397 26.03 -0.36 -6.35
C HIS A 397 27.16 0.64 -6.47
N THR A 398 27.43 1.41 -5.43
CA THR A 398 28.56 2.33 -5.31
C THR A 398 28.94 2.39 -3.84
N ASN A 399 30.22 2.66 -3.52
CA ASN A 399 30.72 2.62 -2.14
C ASN A 399 29.82 3.37 -1.14
N GLY A 400 29.16 2.64 -0.24
CA GLY A 400 28.24 3.16 0.77
C GLY A 400 26.83 3.54 0.27
N LEU A 401 26.53 3.31 -1.01
CA LEU A 401 25.25 3.56 -1.65
C LEU A 401 24.63 2.24 -2.11
N TYR A 402 23.37 2.05 -1.71
CA TYR A 402 22.64 0.81 -1.92
C TYR A 402 21.38 1.06 -2.74
N HIS A 403 20.91 0.00 -3.40
CA HIS A 403 19.58 -0.04 -3.97
C HIS A 403 18.84 -1.28 -3.48
N VAL A 404 17.54 -1.15 -3.30
CA VAL A 404 16.59 -2.23 -3.12
C VAL A 404 16.58 -3.10 -4.35
N ARG A 405 16.78 -4.40 -4.13
CA ARG A 405 16.67 -5.45 -5.13
C ARG A 405 15.34 -6.19 -5.01
N SER A 406 14.95 -6.53 -3.78
CA SER A 406 13.72 -7.26 -3.48
C SER A 406 13.37 -7.12 -1.99
N TYR A 407 12.48 -7.96 -1.50
CA TYR A 407 12.06 -8.01 -0.10
C TYR A 407 12.09 -9.45 0.41
N PHE A 408 12.19 -9.60 1.72
CA PHE A 408 11.98 -10.84 2.45
C PHE A 408 10.75 -10.68 3.34
N VAL A 409 10.05 -11.80 3.52
CA VAL A 409 9.05 -11.98 4.57
C VAL A 409 9.57 -13.04 5.53
N LEU A 410 9.35 -12.82 6.82
CA LEU A 410 9.87 -13.64 7.91
C LEU A 410 8.74 -13.95 8.89
N SER A 411 8.77 -15.15 9.46
CA SER A 411 7.79 -15.57 10.46
C SER A 411 7.72 -14.58 11.61
N HIS A 412 6.51 -14.39 12.13
CA HIS A 412 6.25 -13.79 13.43
C HIS A 412 7.08 -14.43 14.57
N GLU A 413 7.42 -15.72 14.48
CA GLU A 413 8.25 -16.43 15.45
C GLU A 413 9.71 -15.94 15.48
N ALA A 414 10.20 -15.31 14.40
CA ALA A 414 11.54 -14.76 14.31
C ALA A 414 11.69 -13.41 15.03
N ILE A 415 10.63 -12.89 15.66
CA ILE A 415 10.60 -11.57 16.32
C ILE A 415 11.77 -11.33 17.28
N GLN A 416 12.06 -12.29 18.15
CA GLN A 416 13.17 -12.18 19.10
C GLN A 416 14.51 -12.18 18.37
N TRP A 417 14.68 -13.10 17.42
CA TRP A 417 15.89 -13.20 16.60
C TRP A 417 16.14 -11.96 15.73
N ALA A 418 15.10 -11.35 15.18
CA ALA A 418 15.18 -10.13 14.38
C ALA A 418 15.49 -8.91 15.26
N SER A 419 14.96 -8.88 16.48
CA SER A 419 15.20 -7.79 17.43
C SER A 419 16.64 -7.73 17.96
N THR A 420 17.42 -8.81 17.88
CA THR A 420 18.83 -8.83 18.32
C THR A 420 19.82 -8.35 17.26
N ARG A 421 19.37 -8.12 16.02
CA ARG A 421 20.23 -7.70 14.91
C ARG A 421 20.82 -6.31 15.14
N THR A 422 22.03 -6.09 14.63
CA THR A 422 22.77 -4.83 14.79
C THR A 422 22.12 -3.70 14.01
N VAL A 423 22.09 -2.50 14.60
CA VAL A 423 21.64 -1.28 13.92
C VAL A 423 22.80 -0.73 13.10
N GLN A 424 22.55 -0.49 11.82
CA GLN A 424 23.53 0.04 10.86
C GLN A 424 22.93 1.24 10.12
N HIS A 425 23.82 2.07 9.58
CA HIS A 425 23.43 3.21 8.74
C HIS A 425 23.42 2.81 7.27
N PHE A 426 22.36 3.18 6.56
CA PHE A 426 22.20 2.90 5.13
C PHE A 426 21.83 4.17 4.37
N CYS A 427 22.32 4.27 3.14
CA CYS A 427 21.93 5.27 2.16
C CYS A 427 21.40 4.53 0.92
N VAL A 428 20.07 4.58 0.69
CA VAL A 428 19.39 3.76 -0.30
C VAL A 428 18.70 4.64 -1.35
N GLY A 429 19.02 4.45 -2.62
CA GLY A 429 18.47 5.21 -3.74
C GLY A 429 18.59 4.47 -5.06
N GLY A 430 18.04 5.04 -6.14
CA GLY A 430 18.10 4.44 -7.47
C GLY A 430 19.53 4.30 -8.01
N PRO A 431 19.90 3.17 -8.63
CA PRO A 431 21.18 3.05 -9.34
C PRO A 431 21.24 3.82 -10.66
N GLU A 432 20.11 4.35 -11.17
CA GLU A 432 19.99 5.09 -12.44
C GLU A 432 19.93 6.62 -12.29
#